data_AF-A0A9P1FGP5-F1
#
_entry.id   AF-A0A9P1FGP5-F1
#
_cell.length_a   1.000
_cell.length_b   1.000
_cell.length_c   1.000
_cell.angle_alpha   90.00
_cell.angle_beta   90.00
_cell.angle_gamma   90.00
#
_symmetry.space_group_name_H-M   'P 1'
#
loop_
_entity.id
_entity.type
_entity.pdbx_description
1 polymer ?
#
loop_
_entity_poly.entity_id
_entity_poly.type
_entity_poly.pdbx_seq_one_letter_code
_entity_poly.pdbx_strand_id
1 'polypeptide(L)'
;MASRLSRTGHENRFVNSLSDYGLAAEIPLSFVDVGLKETHPILSIKDTIQCLDDAGKLDILFQGNGTRKRKSTEDVPGCNMIGNSIVTRILWSVMLARVYGGKRKNKPLLKMISHLSMELSEAFHQGIQLKQHHLGRIYLVPISMKGDWPALAKIGSLTRHFGRLVTSGKSVGKGICHLCQADRPGFENWHNLTYDNMVKMHDNAPFPWTEEPSLVAAIPLNDCDKAAFFRFDIFHALHKGFMGDIAANATVCLYDQAVFGDLSFENFCEVCFAEFKTFCAKESKTLHMSGLSRTLLGFGTSSDYPTAKLC
;
A
#
# COMPACT_ATOMS: atom_id res chain seq x y z
N MET A 1 -3.78 -1.97 24.58
CA MET A 1 -3.45 -2.95 23.51
C MET A 1 -1.94 -3.13 23.35
N ALA A 2 -1.14 -2.06 23.41
CA ALA A 2 0.32 -2.15 23.48
C ALA A 2 0.83 -2.98 24.69
N SER A 3 0.14 -2.94 25.84
CA SER A 3 0.48 -3.72 27.04
C SER A 3 0.18 -5.22 26.97
N ARG A 4 -0.49 -5.72 25.91
CA ARG A 4 -0.73 -7.16 25.72
C ARG A 4 0.34 -7.84 24.87
N LEU A 5 1.07 -7.09 24.05
CA LEU A 5 2.17 -7.63 23.24
C LEU A 5 3.40 -7.97 24.10
N SER A 6 3.67 -7.22 25.17
CA SER A 6 4.78 -7.50 26.10
C SER A 6 4.61 -8.78 26.92
N ARG A 7 3.38 -9.27 27.07
CA ARG A 7 3.09 -10.45 27.94
C ARG A 7 3.30 -11.80 27.27
N THR A 8 3.50 -11.85 25.95
CA THR A 8 3.58 -13.12 25.20
C THR A 8 5.00 -13.59 24.92
N GLY A 9 6.04 -12.86 25.37
CA GLY A 9 7.44 -13.23 25.12
C GLY A 9 7.85 -13.18 23.64
N HIS A 10 6.95 -12.75 22.74
CA HIS A 10 7.20 -12.40 21.34
C HIS A 10 7.61 -10.94 21.19
N GLU A 11 8.26 -10.38 22.21
CA GLU A 11 9.16 -9.25 21.99
C GLU A 11 10.20 -9.77 21.00
N ASN A 12 10.18 -9.27 19.77
CA ASN A 12 11.10 -9.73 18.73
C ASN A 12 12.51 -9.70 19.32
N ARG A 13 13.09 -10.86 19.65
CA ARG A 13 14.48 -10.97 20.15
C ARG A 13 15.47 -10.27 19.21
N PHE A 14 15.06 -10.11 17.96
CA PHE A 14 15.74 -9.34 16.92
C PHE A 14 15.88 -7.84 17.23
N VAL A 15 14.91 -7.20 17.88
CA VAL A 15 14.86 -5.74 18.09
C VAL A 15 15.90 -5.27 19.09
N ASN A 16 16.10 -6.00 20.20
CA ASN A 16 17.07 -5.60 21.21
C ASN A 16 18.51 -5.66 20.66
N SER A 17 18.80 -6.65 19.80
CA SER A 17 20.11 -6.76 19.16
C SER A 17 20.42 -5.63 18.18
N LEU A 18 19.42 -4.91 17.65
CA LEU A 18 19.67 -3.78 16.73
C LEU A 18 20.41 -2.64 17.42
N SER A 19 20.16 -2.43 18.71
CA SER A 19 20.89 -1.43 19.49
C SER A 19 22.38 -1.77 19.56
N ASP A 20 22.69 -3.05 19.79
CA ASP A 20 24.08 -3.55 19.89
C ASP A 20 24.86 -3.34 18.58
N TYR A 21 24.18 -3.34 17.43
CA TYR A 21 24.76 -3.05 16.11
C TYR A 21 24.68 -1.57 15.70
N GLY A 22 24.26 -0.67 16.59
CA GLY A 22 24.09 0.75 16.29
C GLY A 22 22.92 1.07 15.36
N LEU A 23 22.02 0.13 15.11
CA LEU A 23 20.88 0.24 14.18
C LEU A 23 19.57 0.71 14.86
N ALA A 24 19.64 1.18 16.10
CA ALA A 24 18.50 1.75 16.83
C ALA A 24 18.65 3.26 17.05
N ALA A 25 17.55 4.00 17.02
CA ALA A 25 17.47 5.41 17.40
C ALA A 25 16.14 5.66 18.13
N GLU A 26 16.17 6.43 19.21
CA GLU A 26 15.00 6.77 20.03
C GLU A 26 14.23 7.93 19.40
N ILE A 27 13.57 7.67 18.27
CA ILE A 27 12.77 8.68 17.58
C ILE A 27 11.59 9.08 18.48
N PRO A 28 11.46 10.38 18.83
CA PRO A 28 10.37 10.82 19.70
C PRO A 28 9.02 10.76 18.96
N LEU A 29 7.96 10.50 19.70
CA LEU A 29 6.59 10.57 19.17
C LEU A 29 6.08 12.01 19.26
N SER A 30 5.65 12.54 18.12
CA SER A 30 4.89 13.79 18.05
C SER A 30 3.39 13.48 18.02
N PHE A 31 2.56 14.45 18.40
CA PHE A 31 1.11 14.26 18.52
C PHE A 31 0.37 15.36 17.77
N VAL A 32 -0.52 14.97 16.85
CA VAL A 32 -1.26 15.91 15.99
C VAL A 32 -2.77 15.77 16.18
N ASP A 33 -3.51 16.89 16.08
CA ASP A 33 -4.97 16.85 16.10
C ASP A 33 -5.52 16.36 14.76
N VAL A 34 -6.23 15.24 14.80
CA VAL A 34 -6.92 14.64 13.64
C VAL A 34 -8.45 14.63 13.82
N GLY A 35 -8.98 15.42 14.74
CA GLY A 35 -10.42 15.47 15.05
C GLY A 35 -10.92 14.26 15.83
N LEU A 36 -10.06 13.62 16.61
CA LEU A 36 -10.42 12.60 17.59
C LEU A 36 -10.44 13.21 18.99
N LYS A 37 -10.90 12.44 19.99
CA LYS A 37 -10.91 12.88 21.39
C LYS A 37 -9.50 13.12 21.93
N GLU A 38 -8.55 12.29 21.48
CA GLU A 38 -7.13 12.37 21.83
C GLU A 38 -6.34 12.69 20.57
N THR A 39 -5.18 13.33 20.74
CA THR A 39 -4.23 13.59 19.66
C THR A 39 -3.66 12.28 19.12
N HIS A 40 -3.33 12.26 17.83
CA HIS A 40 -2.86 11.07 17.15
C HIS A 40 -1.33 11.05 17.09
N PRO A 41 -0.68 9.94 17.45
CA PRO A 41 0.77 9.83 17.40
C PRO A 41 1.28 9.75 15.96
N ILE A 42 2.38 10.44 15.71
CA ILE A 42 3.16 10.39 14.47
C ILE A 42 4.65 10.27 14.80
N LEU A 43 5.39 9.72 13.86
CA LEU A 43 6.85 9.81 13.78
C LEU A 43 7.15 10.90 12.76
N SER A 44 7.21 12.14 13.23
CA SER A 44 7.49 13.32 12.41
C SER A 44 8.74 13.10 11.56
N ILE A 45 8.69 13.56 10.32
CA ILE A 45 9.83 13.45 9.40
C ILE A 45 11.02 14.25 9.94
N LYS A 46 10.75 15.44 10.47
CA LYS A 46 11.75 16.33 11.07
C LYS A 46 12.39 15.68 12.29
N ASP A 47 11.57 15.16 13.20
CA ASP A 47 12.05 14.54 14.44
C ASP A 47 12.87 13.28 14.14
N THR A 48 12.45 12.50 13.14
CA THR A 48 13.19 11.33 12.66
C THR A 48 14.57 11.73 12.14
N ILE A 49 14.64 12.72 11.25
CA ILE A 49 15.91 13.17 10.66
C ILE A 49 16.82 13.80 11.70
N GLN A 50 16.27 14.65 12.59
CA GLN A 50 17.06 15.28 13.65
C GLN A 50 17.57 14.26 14.67
N CYS A 51 16.76 13.26 15.04
CA CYS A 51 17.21 12.17 15.90
C CYS A 51 18.35 11.37 15.27
N LEU A 52 18.27 11.07 13.97
CA LEU A 52 19.35 10.39 13.25
C LEU A 52 20.61 11.25 13.15
N ASP A 53 20.47 12.55 12.92
CA ASP A 53 21.59 13.49 12.90
C ASP A 53 22.27 13.64 14.26
N ASP A 54 21.50 13.87 15.32
CA ASP A 54 22.00 14.01 16.69
C ASP A 54 22.70 12.71 17.18
N ALA A 55 22.30 11.56 16.65
CA ALA A 55 22.92 10.26 16.93
C ALA A 55 24.12 9.92 16.03
N GLY A 56 24.50 10.79 15.08
CA GLY A 56 25.57 10.53 14.11
C GLY A 56 25.23 9.41 13.12
N LYS A 57 23.95 9.16 12.87
CA LYS A 57 23.40 8.04 12.07
C LYS A 57 22.73 8.47 10.78
N LEU A 58 22.84 9.75 10.41
CA LEU A 58 22.13 10.29 9.25
C LEU A 58 22.58 9.67 7.92
N ASP A 59 23.84 9.24 7.82
CA ASP A 59 24.40 8.55 6.66
C ASP A 59 23.58 7.32 6.25
N ILE A 60 22.87 6.71 7.20
CA ILE A 60 21.99 5.57 6.96
C ILE A 60 20.91 5.89 5.91
N LEU A 61 20.44 7.14 5.81
CA LEU A 61 19.46 7.57 4.80
C LEU A 61 20.07 7.66 3.39
N PHE A 62 21.40 7.82 3.29
CA PHE A 62 22.13 8.00 2.04
C PHE A 62 22.82 6.73 1.54
N GLN A 63 22.84 5.67 2.35
CA GLN A 63 23.47 4.38 2.05
C GLN A 63 22.67 3.51 1.06
N GLY A 64 21.97 4.11 0.10
CA GLY A 64 21.19 3.46 -0.97
C GLY A 64 22.00 2.61 -1.98
N ASN A 65 23.17 2.11 -1.58
CA ASN A 65 23.86 1.05 -2.29
C ASN A 65 23.07 -0.24 -2.08
N GLY A 66 22.45 -0.74 -3.14
CA GLY A 66 21.57 -1.92 -3.12
C GLY A 66 22.12 -3.10 -2.31
N THR A 67 21.22 -3.93 -1.80
CA THR A 67 21.50 -5.12 -1.01
C THR A 67 22.62 -5.97 -1.63
N ARG A 68 23.81 -5.96 -1.02
CA ARG A 68 24.85 -6.95 -1.31
C ARG A 68 24.62 -8.15 -0.39
N LYS A 69 24.40 -9.32 -0.99
CA LYS A 69 24.36 -10.57 -0.22
C LYS A 69 25.76 -10.88 0.29
N ARG A 70 25.97 -10.90 1.61
CA ARG A 70 27.15 -11.55 2.20
C ARG A 70 26.86 -13.05 2.30
N LYS A 71 27.67 -13.88 1.64
CA LYS A 71 27.62 -15.33 1.85
C LYS A 71 27.93 -15.62 3.32
N SER A 72 27.17 -16.52 3.93
CA SER A 72 27.47 -17.05 5.26
C SER A 72 28.82 -17.77 5.23
N THR A 73 29.57 -17.62 6.31
CA THR A 73 30.72 -18.47 6.64
C THR A 73 30.39 -19.31 7.87
N GLU A 74 31.26 -20.24 8.26
CA GLU A 74 31.07 -21.05 9.47
C GLU A 74 30.98 -20.17 10.74
N ASP A 75 31.73 -19.07 10.78
CA ASP A 75 31.79 -18.17 11.93
C ASP A 75 30.82 -16.97 11.87
N VAL A 76 30.27 -16.67 10.68
CA VAL A 76 29.47 -15.46 10.47
C VAL A 76 28.17 -15.82 9.73
N PRO A 77 27.01 -15.72 10.39
CA PRO A 77 25.73 -15.91 9.71
C PRO A 77 25.63 -14.89 8.57
N GLY A 78 25.36 -15.40 7.36
CA GLY A 78 25.18 -14.59 6.17
C GLY A 78 23.95 -13.72 6.35
N CYS A 79 24.14 -12.46 6.70
CA CYS A 79 23.04 -11.53 6.88
C CYS A 79 22.78 -10.79 5.56
N ASN A 80 21.55 -10.89 5.04
CA ASN A 80 21.08 -10.17 3.84
C ASN A 80 20.88 -8.65 4.11
N MET A 81 21.72 -8.05 4.95
CA MET A 81 21.55 -6.68 5.48
C MET A 81 22.72 -5.76 5.13
N ILE A 82 23.66 -6.18 4.28
CA ILE A 82 24.73 -5.28 3.79
C ILE A 82 24.14 -4.43 2.67
N GLY A 83 23.53 -3.32 3.04
CA GLY A 83 22.61 -2.53 2.21
C GLY A 83 21.19 -2.78 2.71
N ASN A 84 20.61 -1.77 3.34
CA ASN A 84 19.46 -1.96 4.18
C ASN A 84 18.19 -1.52 3.42
N SER A 85 17.26 -2.44 3.15
CA SER A 85 15.97 -2.09 2.52
C SER A 85 14.99 -1.47 3.53
N ILE A 86 15.31 -1.55 4.83
CA ILE A 86 14.53 -0.99 5.94
C ILE A 86 14.89 0.49 6.12
N VAL A 87 16.03 0.99 5.64
CA VAL A 87 16.46 2.39 5.84
C VAL A 87 15.92 3.38 4.81
N THR A 88 15.23 2.91 3.77
CA THR A 88 14.46 3.77 2.86
C THR A 88 12.95 3.72 3.14
N ARG A 89 12.52 3.08 4.24
CA ARG A 89 11.11 2.93 4.61
C ARG A 89 10.89 3.42 6.03
N ILE A 90 10.50 4.68 6.13
CA ILE A 90 10.19 5.31 7.41
C ILE A 90 8.69 5.16 7.66
N LEU A 91 8.33 4.59 8.81
CA LEU A 91 6.96 4.61 9.28
C LEU A 91 6.66 6.03 9.77
N TRP A 92 5.65 6.69 9.20
CA TRP A 92 5.23 8.01 9.64
C TRP A 92 4.05 7.95 10.64
N SER A 93 3.05 7.11 10.39
CA SER A 93 1.92 6.92 11.33
C SER A 93 1.13 5.63 11.06
N VAL A 94 0.29 5.23 12.02
CA VAL A 94 -0.60 4.06 11.92
C VAL A 94 -1.99 4.41 12.41
N MET A 95 -2.99 4.29 11.53
CA MET A 95 -4.39 4.51 11.87
C MET A 95 -5.24 3.27 11.53
N LEU A 96 -5.96 2.76 12.53
CA LEU A 96 -6.88 1.63 12.32
C LEU A 96 -8.10 2.04 11.48
N ALA A 97 -8.54 1.18 10.57
CA ALA A 97 -9.70 1.44 9.70
C ALA A 97 -10.98 1.84 10.45
N ARG A 98 -11.22 1.25 11.64
CA ARG A 98 -12.36 1.60 12.50
C ARG A 98 -12.36 3.05 13.01
N VAL A 99 -11.20 3.72 13.01
CA VAL A 99 -11.03 5.08 13.52
C VAL A 99 -11.52 6.11 12.50
N TYR A 100 -11.29 5.86 11.21
CA TYR A 100 -11.67 6.76 10.12
C TYR A 100 -12.87 6.27 9.28
N GLY A 101 -13.28 5.01 9.45
CA GLY A 101 -14.45 4.44 8.79
C GLY A 101 -15.80 4.90 9.36
N GLY A 102 -16.89 4.42 8.75
CA GLY A 102 -18.26 4.62 9.22
C GLY A 102 -18.72 6.09 9.23
N LYS A 103 -19.39 6.52 10.30
CA LYS A 103 -20.00 7.85 10.44
C LYS A 103 -19.02 9.02 10.29
N ARG A 104 -17.71 8.78 10.47
CA ARG A 104 -16.65 9.79 10.40
C ARG A 104 -16.21 10.11 8.97
N LYS A 105 -16.66 9.34 7.97
CA LYS A 105 -16.46 9.61 6.53
C LYS A 105 -15.00 9.99 6.17
N ASN A 106 -14.02 9.22 6.63
CA ASN A 106 -12.58 9.44 6.40
C ASN A 106 -11.99 10.75 6.97
N LYS A 107 -12.74 11.60 7.68
CA LYS A 107 -12.24 12.88 8.18
C LYS A 107 -10.95 12.79 8.99
N PRO A 108 -10.80 11.85 9.95
CA PRO A 108 -9.53 11.73 10.69
C PRO A 108 -8.35 11.35 9.81
N LEU A 109 -8.56 10.47 8.84
CA LEU A 109 -7.53 10.07 7.88
C LEU A 109 -7.09 11.26 7.02
N LEU A 110 -8.04 12.05 6.50
CA LEU A 110 -7.72 13.22 5.68
C LEU A 110 -7.00 14.31 6.48
N LYS A 111 -7.41 14.57 7.73
CA LYS A 111 -6.67 15.48 8.62
C LYS A 111 -5.25 15.00 8.89
N MET A 112 -5.07 13.71 9.12
CA MET A 112 -3.75 13.11 9.28
C MET A 112 -2.89 13.31 8.01
N ILE A 113 -3.42 13.02 6.83
CA ILE A 113 -2.71 13.26 5.55
C ILE A 113 -2.41 14.75 5.33
N SER A 114 -3.26 15.65 5.82
CA SER A 114 -2.99 17.10 5.80
C SER A 114 -1.78 17.49 6.66
N HIS A 115 -1.55 16.83 7.79
CA HIS A 115 -0.32 17.04 8.58
C HIS A 115 0.92 16.56 7.84
N LEU A 116 0.85 15.36 7.25
CA LEU A 116 1.94 14.86 6.41
C LEU A 116 2.26 15.80 5.24
N SER A 117 1.23 16.34 4.58
CA SER A 117 1.43 17.24 3.43
C SER A 117 2.11 18.55 3.82
N MET A 118 1.81 19.08 5.02
CA MET A 118 2.50 20.26 5.56
C MET A 118 3.97 19.96 5.89
N GLU A 119 4.27 18.84 6.55
CA GLU A 119 5.66 18.45 6.84
C GLU A 119 6.48 18.28 5.55
N LEU A 120 5.91 17.65 4.52
CA LEU A 120 6.58 17.47 3.23
C LEU A 120 6.80 18.80 2.50
N SER A 121 5.84 19.72 2.57
CA SER A 121 5.95 21.05 1.98
C SER A 121 7.04 21.88 2.68
N GLU A 122 7.08 21.87 4.01
CA GLU A 122 8.12 22.53 4.80
C GLU A 122 9.50 21.93 4.48
N ALA A 123 9.62 20.60 4.45
CA ALA A 123 10.86 19.93 4.12
C ALA A 123 11.32 20.16 2.67
N PHE A 124 10.40 20.47 1.75
CA PHE A 124 10.74 20.86 0.38
C PHE A 124 11.24 22.31 0.30
N HIS A 125 10.49 23.26 0.86
CA HIS A 125 10.78 24.69 0.69
C HIS A 125 11.87 25.19 1.64
N GLN A 126 11.82 24.74 2.88
CA GLN A 126 12.73 25.19 3.93
C GLN A 126 13.85 24.19 4.13
N GLY A 127 13.57 22.89 4.00
CA GLY A 127 14.52 21.85 4.36
C GLY A 127 14.70 21.72 5.88
N ILE A 128 15.31 20.63 6.30
CA ILE A 128 15.54 20.27 7.70
C ILE A 128 17.00 20.58 8.04
N GLN A 129 17.19 21.49 8.98
CA GLN A 129 18.51 21.87 9.47
C GLN A 129 19.15 20.73 10.27
N LEU A 130 20.41 20.45 9.96
CA LEU A 130 21.26 19.48 10.64
C LEU A 130 22.20 20.21 11.58
N LYS A 131 22.50 19.60 12.72
CA LYS A 131 23.46 20.06 13.72
C LYS A 131 24.83 19.41 13.55
N GLN A 132 24.87 18.10 13.34
CA GLN A 132 26.13 17.33 13.36
C GLN A 132 26.64 17.00 11.96
N HIS A 133 25.74 16.79 11.01
CA HIS A 133 26.12 16.37 9.67
C HIS A 133 26.67 17.50 8.78
N HIS A 134 27.72 17.19 8.02
CA HIS A 134 28.46 18.15 7.19
C HIS A 134 27.62 18.85 6.12
N LEU A 135 26.50 18.26 5.69
CA LEU A 135 25.59 18.86 4.70
C LEU A 135 24.89 20.12 5.25
N GLY A 136 24.79 20.28 6.57
CA GLY A 136 24.09 21.39 7.22
C GLY A 136 22.57 21.41 7.03
N ARG A 137 22.02 20.94 5.91
CA ARG A 137 20.58 20.91 5.64
C ARG A 137 20.21 19.81 4.66
N ILE A 138 19.05 19.17 4.86
CA ILE A 138 18.46 18.21 3.92
C ILE A 138 17.14 18.76 3.39
N TYR A 139 16.94 18.68 2.08
CA TYR A 139 15.67 18.95 1.43
C TYR A 139 15.02 17.64 1.00
N LEU A 140 13.70 17.54 1.18
CA LEU A 140 12.95 16.37 0.75
C LEU A 140 12.07 16.72 -0.45
N VAL A 141 12.15 15.89 -1.48
CA VAL A 141 11.37 16.05 -2.71
C VAL A 141 10.35 14.92 -2.80
N PRO A 142 9.04 15.20 -2.57
CA PRO A 142 8.00 14.19 -2.73
C PRO A 142 7.81 13.86 -4.22
N ILE A 143 8.07 12.61 -4.60
CA ILE A 143 7.97 12.18 -6.01
C ILE A 143 6.57 11.65 -6.34
N SER A 144 6.03 10.79 -5.48
CA SER A 144 4.71 10.19 -5.68
C SER A 144 4.17 9.56 -4.40
N MET A 145 2.85 9.39 -4.34
CA MET A 145 2.17 8.56 -3.37
C MET A 145 1.74 7.24 -4.01
N LYS A 146 2.44 6.18 -3.66
CA LYS A 146 2.14 4.82 -4.13
C LYS A 146 1.32 4.06 -3.09
N GLY A 147 0.31 3.32 -3.53
CA GLY A 147 -0.43 2.43 -2.64
C GLY A 147 -1.55 1.66 -3.33
N ASP A 148 -2.26 0.88 -2.52
CA ASP A 148 -3.48 0.19 -2.94
C ASP A 148 -4.51 1.20 -3.41
N TRP A 149 -5.13 0.94 -4.57
CA TRP A 149 -6.07 1.89 -5.17
C TRP A 149 -7.24 2.28 -4.24
N PRO A 150 -7.85 1.38 -3.44
CA PRO A 150 -8.84 1.78 -2.44
C PRO A 150 -8.32 2.77 -1.39
N ALA A 151 -7.05 2.65 -1.00
CA ALA A 151 -6.42 3.59 -0.08
C ALA A 151 -6.17 4.94 -0.77
N LEU A 152 -5.62 4.92 -1.99
CA LEU A 152 -5.42 6.11 -2.82
C LEU A 152 -6.74 6.87 -3.06
N ALA A 153 -7.83 6.15 -3.32
CA ALA A 153 -9.14 6.74 -3.52
C ALA A 153 -9.66 7.46 -2.27
N LYS A 154 -9.35 6.95 -1.07
CA LYS A 154 -9.75 7.60 0.19
C LYS A 154 -8.91 8.82 0.49
N ILE A 155 -7.59 8.73 0.36
CA ILE A 155 -6.64 9.80 0.74
C ILE A 155 -6.57 10.92 -0.29
N GLY A 156 -6.69 10.58 -1.59
CA GLY A 156 -6.75 11.53 -2.69
C GLY A 156 -8.18 12.00 -2.98
N SER A 157 -9.16 11.64 -2.13
CA SER A 157 -10.58 11.95 -2.33
C SER A 157 -11.06 11.69 -3.76
N LEU A 158 -10.59 10.59 -4.36
CA LEU A 158 -10.75 10.34 -5.79
C LEU A 158 -12.23 10.03 -6.09
N THR A 159 -12.84 10.82 -6.97
CA THR A 159 -14.21 10.63 -7.45
C THR A 159 -14.31 9.52 -8.49
N ARG A 160 -13.19 9.20 -9.15
CA ARG A 160 -13.05 8.12 -10.14
C ARG A 160 -12.11 7.04 -9.64
N HIS A 161 -12.58 5.80 -9.62
CA HIS A 161 -11.80 4.62 -9.19
C HIS A 161 -12.54 3.33 -9.58
N PHE A 162 -11.84 2.18 -9.62
CA PHE A 162 -12.39 0.91 -10.11
C PHE A 162 -13.72 0.49 -9.44
N GLY A 163 -13.87 0.76 -8.13
CA GLY A 163 -15.11 0.50 -7.38
C GLY A 163 -16.33 1.35 -7.79
N ARG A 164 -16.22 2.21 -8.81
CA ARG A 164 -17.32 2.99 -9.40
C ARG A 164 -17.91 2.37 -10.66
N LEU A 165 -17.41 1.20 -11.08
CA LEU A 165 -17.91 0.52 -12.26
C LEU A 165 -19.43 0.33 -12.17
N VAL A 166 -20.13 0.74 -13.23
CA VAL A 166 -21.57 0.54 -13.32
C VAL A 166 -21.86 -0.91 -13.69
N THR A 167 -22.49 -1.65 -12.78
CA THR A 167 -22.87 -3.06 -12.98
C THR A 167 -24.26 -3.25 -13.59
N SER A 168 -25.05 -2.17 -13.69
CA SER A 168 -26.41 -2.21 -14.27
C SER A 168 -26.66 -1.01 -15.17
N GLY A 169 -27.23 -1.22 -16.36
CA GLY A 169 -27.38 -0.21 -17.43
C GLY A 169 -28.31 0.97 -17.12
N LYS A 170 -28.72 1.18 -15.86
CA LYS A 170 -29.59 2.30 -15.43
C LYS A 170 -28.81 3.50 -14.90
N SER A 171 -27.51 3.39 -14.60
CA SER A 171 -26.71 4.52 -14.13
C SER A 171 -25.64 4.95 -15.13
N VAL A 172 -25.44 6.26 -15.22
CA VAL A 172 -24.35 6.85 -16.00
C VAL A 172 -23.00 6.54 -15.33
N GLY A 173 -22.04 6.09 -16.12
CA GLY A 173 -20.67 5.81 -15.68
C GLY A 173 -20.03 7.05 -15.03
N LYS A 174 -19.42 6.86 -13.86
CA LYS A 174 -18.81 7.95 -13.07
C LYS A 174 -17.30 8.06 -13.26
N GLY A 175 -16.71 7.17 -14.05
CA GLY A 175 -15.28 7.05 -14.21
C GLY A 175 -14.68 5.95 -13.33
N ILE A 176 -14.03 4.97 -13.95
CA ILE A 176 -13.36 3.86 -13.25
C ILE A 176 -11.86 4.07 -13.06
N CYS A 177 -11.29 5.11 -13.68
CA CYS A 177 -9.88 5.43 -13.60
C CYS A 177 -9.68 6.89 -13.15
N HIS A 178 -8.76 7.15 -12.21
CA HIS A 178 -8.45 8.53 -11.81
C HIS A 178 -7.54 9.26 -12.80
N LEU A 179 -6.86 8.52 -13.68
CA LEU A 179 -5.92 9.06 -14.67
C LEU A 179 -6.54 9.28 -16.06
N CYS A 180 -7.71 8.70 -16.35
CA CYS A 180 -8.33 8.80 -17.66
C CYS A 180 -9.86 8.89 -17.57
N GLN A 181 -10.50 9.00 -18.73
CA GLN A 181 -11.95 9.18 -18.84
C GLN A 181 -12.75 7.87 -18.94
N ALA A 182 -12.11 6.71 -18.76
CA ALA A 182 -12.76 5.40 -18.85
C ALA A 182 -14.06 5.31 -18.03
N ASP A 183 -15.12 4.81 -18.65
CA ASP A 183 -16.46 4.65 -18.06
C ASP A 183 -17.12 5.97 -17.65
N ARG A 184 -16.88 7.05 -18.41
CA ARG A 184 -17.62 8.33 -18.33
C ARG A 184 -18.48 8.50 -19.59
N PRO A 185 -19.46 9.43 -19.60
CA PRO A 185 -20.18 9.79 -20.82
C PRO A 185 -19.25 10.06 -22.00
N GLY A 186 -19.42 9.33 -23.10
CA GLY A 186 -18.60 9.40 -24.31
C GLY A 186 -17.34 8.52 -24.31
N PHE A 187 -17.13 7.74 -23.24
CA PHE A 187 -16.00 6.83 -23.02
C PHE A 187 -16.46 5.47 -22.44
N GLU A 188 -17.66 5.02 -22.82
CA GLU A 188 -18.26 3.75 -22.40
C GLU A 188 -17.52 2.54 -23.01
N ASN A 189 -16.86 2.74 -24.15
CA ASN A 189 -16.06 1.74 -24.86
C ASN A 189 -14.64 1.58 -24.27
N TRP A 190 -14.46 1.77 -22.96
CA TRP A 190 -13.16 1.74 -22.28
C TRP A 190 -12.44 0.40 -22.37
N HIS A 191 -13.17 -0.68 -22.66
CA HIS A 191 -12.63 -2.02 -22.92
C HIS A 191 -11.92 -2.13 -24.28
N ASN A 192 -12.10 -1.16 -25.18
CA ASN A 192 -11.36 -1.07 -26.44
C ASN A 192 -9.94 -0.53 -26.17
N LEU A 193 -8.94 -1.40 -26.28
CA LEU A 193 -7.53 -1.06 -25.99
C LEU A 193 -6.74 -0.58 -27.22
N THR A 194 -7.40 -0.15 -28.30
CA THR A 194 -6.69 0.48 -29.42
C THR A 194 -5.97 1.75 -28.97
N TYR A 195 -4.83 2.04 -29.60
CA TYR A 195 -4.03 3.22 -29.29
C TYR A 195 -4.86 4.52 -29.34
N ASP A 196 -5.63 4.71 -30.42
CA ASP A 196 -6.47 5.90 -30.60
C ASP A 196 -7.50 6.07 -29.49
N ASN A 197 -8.12 4.97 -29.03
CA ASN A 197 -9.08 5.03 -27.94
C ASN A 197 -8.41 5.34 -26.60
N MET A 198 -7.25 4.75 -26.34
CA MET A 198 -6.45 5.02 -25.13
C MET A 198 -5.99 6.48 -25.07
N VAL A 199 -5.49 7.03 -26.19
CA VAL A 199 -5.13 8.45 -26.30
C VAL A 199 -6.34 9.33 -26.06
N LYS A 200 -7.46 9.04 -26.73
CA LYS A 200 -8.72 9.78 -26.55
C LYS A 200 -9.20 9.78 -25.10
N MET A 201 -9.09 8.65 -24.39
CA MET A 201 -9.46 8.55 -22.98
C MET A 201 -8.56 9.36 -22.04
N HIS A 202 -7.30 9.59 -22.40
CA HIS A 202 -6.37 10.39 -21.62
C HIS A 202 -6.45 11.88 -21.95
N ASP A 203 -6.90 12.21 -23.17
CA ASP A 203 -7.04 13.58 -23.62
C ASP A 203 -7.97 14.38 -22.70
N ASN A 204 -7.49 15.53 -22.25
CA ASN A 204 -8.21 16.48 -21.40
C ASN A 204 -8.98 15.84 -20.23
N ALA A 205 -8.43 14.77 -19.62
CA ALA A 205 -9.05 14.14 -18.47
C ALA A 205 -9.11 15.15 -17.31
N PRO A 206 -10.31 15.44 -16.75
CA PRO A 206 -10.42 16.40 -15.66
C PRO A 206 -9.80 15.84 -14.39
N PHE A 207 -9.59 16.71 -13.39
CA PHE A 207 -9.12 16.25 -12.09
C PHE A 207 -10.06 15.20 -11.48
N PRO A 208 -9.52 14.14 -10.85
CA PRO A 208 -10.33 13.08 -10.28
C PRO A 208 -10.85 13.43 -8.89
N TRP A 209 -11.10 14.70 -8.57
CA TRP A 209 -11.64 15.15 -7.28
C TRP A 209 -12.53 16.37 -7.47
N THR A 210 -13.45 16.58 -6.53
CA THR A 210 -14.27 17.82 -6.49
C THR A 210 -13.52 18.95 -5.79
N GLU A 211 -12.78 18.62 -4.74
CA GLU A 211 -11.94 19.54 -3.98
C GLU A 211 -10.50 19.00 -3.99
N GLU A 212 -9.53 19.88 -4.18
CA GLU A 212 -8.13 19.48 -4.28
C GLU A 212 -7.63 18.86 -2.96
N PRO A 213 -7.08 17.61 -3.00
CA PRO A 213 -6.57 16.96 -1.81
C PRO A 213 -5.36 17.68 -1.22
N SER A 214 -5.27 17.73 0.12
CA SER A 214 -4.22 18.45 0.85
C SER A 214 -2.79 18.08 0.39
N LEU A 215 -2.60 16.81 0.02
CA LEU A 215 -1.29 16.30 -0.40
C LEU A 215 -0.79 16.95 -1.70
N VAL A 216 -1.65 17.04 -2.72
CA VAL A 216 -1.28 17.65 -4.01
C VAL A 216 -1.47 19.17 -4.02
N ALA A 217 -2.19 19.72 -3.05
CA ALA A 217 -2.28 21.16 -2.82
C ALA A 217 -1.01 21.73 -2.17
N ALA A 218 -0.38 20.99 -1.25
CA ALA A 218 0.78 21.47 -0.49
C ALA A 218 2.14 21.15 -1.13
N ILE A 219 2.20 20.09 -1.95
CA ILE A 219 3.43 19.66 -2.63
C ILE A 219 3.56 20.42 -3.96
N PRO A 220 4.76 20.94 -4.30
CA PRO A 220 4.98 21.69 -5.53
C PRO A 220 4.99 20.76 -6.75
N LEU A 221 3.80 20.58 -7.34
CA LEU A 221 3.56 19.77 -8.52
C LEU A 221 2.96 20.63 -9.62
N ASN A 222 3.28 20.32 -10.88
CA ASN A 222 2.53 20.89 -12.00
C ASN A 222 1.10 20.35 -11.98
N ASP A 223 0.14 21.15 -12.43
CA ASP A 223 -1.26 20.76 -12.49
C ASP A 223 -1.48 19.47 -13.29
N CYS A 224 -0.76 19.28 -14.40
CA CYS A 224 -0.84 18.06 -15.21
C CYS A 224 -0.35 16.79 -14.47
N ASP A 225 0.50 16.94 -13.45
CA ASP A 225 1.10 15.83 -12.72
C ASP A 225 0.31 15.46 -11.44
N LYS A 226 -0.59 16.33 -10.97
CA LYS A 226 -1.31 16.15 -9.69
C LYS A 226 -2.09 14.84 -9.64
N ALA A 227 -2.81 14.47 -10.71
CA ALA A 227 -3.54 13.20 -10.72
C ALA A 227 -2.59 11.99 -10.75
N ALA A 228 -1.49 12.11 -11.50
CA ALA A 228 -0.46 11.09 -11.62
C ALA A 228 0.39 10.91 -10.36
N PHE A 229 0.39 11.88 -9.44
CA PHE A 229 1.04 11.76 -8.15
C PHE A 229 0.54 10.55 -7.34
N PHE A 230 -0.75 10.21 -7.45
CA PHE A 230 -1.32 9.00 -6.88
C PHE A 230 -1.05 7.80 -7.80
N ARG A 231 0.05 7.07 -7.53
CA ARG A 231 0.55 5.99 -8.36
C ARG A 231 -0.04 4.65 -7.95
N PHE A 232 -0.55 3.91 -8.94
CA PHE A 232 -0.96 2.52 -8.73
C PHE A 232 0.19 1.68 -8.21
N ASP A 233 -0.10 0.88 -7.20
CA ASP A 233 0.75 -0.27 -6.94
C ASP A 233 0.38 -1.43 -7.86
N ILE A 234 1.13 -1.55 -8.97
CA ILE A 234 0.95 -2.62 -9.97
C ILE A 234 1.05 -4.00 -9.31
N PHE A 235 1.92 -4.19 -8.32
CA PHE A 235 2.04 -5.48 -7.66
C PHE A 235 0.78 -5.82 -6.87
N HIS A 236 0.21 -4.86 -6.16
CA HIS A 236 -1.06 -5.09 -5.47
C HIS A 236 -2.23 -5.23 -6.44
N ALA A 237 -2.28 -4.42 -7.51
CA ALA A 237 -3.32 -4.50 -8.53
C ALA A 237 -3.32 -5.85 -9.28
N LEU A 238 -2.14 -6.39 -9.59
CA LEU A 238 -2.01 -7.70 -10.21
C LEU A 238 -2.25 -8.82 -9.21
N HIS A 239 -1.47 -8.87 -8.12
CA HIS A 239 -1.49 -9.99 -7.19
C HIS A 239 -2.85 -10.18 -6.51
N LYS A 240 -3.48 -9.09 -6.04
CA LYS A 240 -4.77 -9.16 -5.35
C LYS A 240 -5.98 -8.88 -6.24
N GLY A 241 -5.79 -8.17 -7.35
CA GLY A 241 -6.84 -7.96 -8.34
C GLY A 241 -6.78 -9.05 -9.41
N PHE A 242 -6.24 -8.71 -10.58
CA PHE A 242 -6.34 -9.51 -11.80
C PHE A 242 -5.88 -10.98 -11.66
N MET A 243 -4.71 -11.24 -11.08
CA MET A 243 -4.20 -12.61 -10.89
C MET A 243 -5.00 -13.37 -9.84
N GLY A 244 -5.48 -12.67 -8.81
CA GLY A 244 -6.40 -13.24 -7.82
C GLY A 244 -7.72 -13.65 -8.47
N ASP A 245 -8.30 -12.79 -9.29
CA ASP A 245 -9.53 -13.05 -10.03
C ASP A 245 -9.37 -14.25 -10.98
N ILE A 246 -8.28 -14.32 -11.74
CA ILE A 246 -7.98 -15.45 -12.61
C ILE A 246 -7.87 -16.74 -11.80
N ALA A 247 -7.08 -16.74 -10.73
CA ALA A 247 -6.90 -17.92 -9.91
C ALA A 247 -8.22 -18.40 -9.28
N ALA A 248 -9.04 -17.46 -8.79
CA ALA A 248 -10.34 -17.76 -8.21
C ALA A 248 -11.31 -18.36 -9.24
N ASN A 249 -11.44 -17.72 -10.40
CA ASN A 249 -12.32 -18.19 -11.47
C ASN A 249 -11.85 -19.53 -12.04
N ALA A 250 -10.55 -19.74 -12.23
CA ALA A 250 -10.01 -21.02 -12.65
C ALA A 250 -10.32 -22.13 -11.63
N THR A 251 -10.16 -21.83 -10.34
CA THR A 251 -10.44 -22.79 -9.25
C THR A 251 -11.92 -23.18 -9.22
N VAL A 252 -12.84 -22.22 -9.35
CA VAL A 252 -14.28 -22.51 -9.40
C VAL A 252 -14.68 -23.24 -10.68
N CYS A 253 -14.04 -22.93 -11.81
CA CYS A 253 -14.24 -23.70 -13.04
C CYS A 253 -13.86 -25.18 -12.87
N LEU A 254 -12.73 -25.48 -12.18
CA LEU A 254 -12.35 -26.86 -11.87
C LEU A 254 -13.37 -27.57 -10.95
N TYR A 255 -14.00 -26.82 -10.04
CA TYR A 255 -15.09 -27.31 -9.20
C TYR A 255 -16.33 -27.63 -10.03
N ASP A 256 -16.79 -26.70 -10.87
CA ASP A 256 -17.98 -26.86 -11.71
C ASP A 256 -17.83 -28.00 -12.73
N GLN A 257 -16.59 -28.28 -13.16
CA GLN A 257 -16.26 -29.40 -14.05
C GLN A 257 -16.04 -30.72 -13.30
N ALA A 258 -16.25 -30.77 -11.97
CA ALA A 258 -16.08 -31.94 -11.12
C ALA A 258 -14.71 -32.64 -11.31
N VAL A 259 -13.63 -31.88 -11.49
CA VAL A 259 -12.28 -32.41 -11.77
C VAL A 259 -11.78 -33.34 -10.66
N PHE A 260 -12.19 -33.07 -9.41
CA PHE A 260 -11.90 -33.91 -8.25
C PHE A 260 -13.10 -34.75 -7.79
N GLY A 261 -14.07 -34.98 -8.69
CA GLY A 261 -15.33 -35.67 -8.39
C GLY A 261 -16.44 -34.75 -7.87
N ASP A 262 -17.58 -35.35 -7.56
CA ASP A 262 -18.76 -34.67 -7.01
C ASP A 262 -18.57 -34.44 -5.50
N LEU A 263 -17.96 -33.29 -5.17
CA LEU A 263 -17.63 -32.89 -3.81
C LEU A 263 -18.46 -31.66 -3.41
N SER A 264 -18.67 -31.47 -2.11
CA SER A 264 -19.02 -30.13 -1.62
C SER A 264 -17.87 -29.17 -1.93
N PHE A 265 -18.18 -27.88 -2.10
CA PHE A 265 -17.16 -26.87 -2.40
C PHE A 265 -16.06 -26.80 -1.34
N GLU A 266 -16.43 -26.98 -0.06
CA GLU A 266 -15.50 -27.00 1.06
C GLU A 266 -14.54 -28.20 0.95
N ASN A 267 -15.05 -29.40 0.66
CA ASN A 267 -14.21 -30.58 0.46
C ASN A 267 -13.34 -30.46 -0.81
N PHE A 268 -13.89 -29.88 -1.89
CA PHE A 268 -13.11 -29.55 -3.09
C PHE A 268 -11.94 -28.61 -2.76
N CYS A 269 -12.17 -27.56 -1.96
CA CYS A 269 -11.11 -26.63 -1.55
C CYS A 269 -10.00 -27.36 -0.78
N GLU A 270 -10.35 -28.29 0.11
CA GLU A 270 -9.38 -29.08 0.86
C GLU A 270 -8.53 -29.97 -0.05
N VAL A 271 -9.17 -30.71 -0.96
CA VAL A 271 -8.49 -31.61 -1.92
C VAL A 271 -7.59 -30.80 -2.86
N CYS A 272 -8.13 -29.75 -3.49
CA CYS A 272 -7.39 -28.88 -4.39
C CYS A 272 -6.18 -28.23 -3.69
N PHE A 273 -6.34 -27.83 -2.42
CA PHE A 273 -5.25 -27.23 -1.66
C PHE A 273 -4.18 -28.25 -1.24
N ALA A 274 -4.56 -29.50 -0.96
CA ALA A 274 -3.61 -30.58 -0.69
C ALA A 274 -2.75 -30.91 -1.93
N GLU A 275 -3.37 -30.97 -3.11
CA GLU A 275 -2.65 -31.11 -4.39
C GLU A 275 -1.70 -29.94 -4.63
N PHE A 276 -2.17 -28.71 -4.41
CA PHE A 276 -1.35 -27.52 -4.58
C PHE A 276 -0.14 -27.49 -3.61
N LYS A 277 -0.33 -27.89 -2.35
CA LYS A 277 0.77 -28.07 -1.38
C LYS A 277 1.80 -29.07 -1.89
N THR A 278 1.36 -30.20 -2.42
CA THR A 278 2.23 -31.24 -2.97
C THR A 278 3.03 -30.73 -4.16
N PHE A 279 2.39 -30.01 -5.08
CA PHE A 279 3.05 -29.35 -6.19
C PHE A 279 4.11 -28.34 -5.71
N CYS A 280 3.76 -27.47 -4.76
CA CYS A 280 4.71 -26.49 -4.23
C CYS A 280 5.91 -27.15 -3.56
N ALA A 281 5.71 -28.23 -2.80
CA ALA A 281 6.81 -28.98 -2.20
C ALA A 281 7.74 -29.58 -3.27
N LYS A 282 7.18 -30.17 -4.32
CA LYS A 282 7.94 -30.73 -5.45
C LYS A 282 8.76 -29.67 -6.18
N GLU A 283 8.17 -28.51 -6.42
CA GLU A 283 8.80 -27.40 -7.15
C GLU A 283 9.64 -26.47 -6.27
N SER A 284 9.87 -26.84 -5.00
CA SER A 284 10.59 -26.01 -4.01
C SER A 284 10.02 -24.58 -3.89
N LYS A 285 8.70 -24.46 -3.96
CA LYS A 285 7.95 -23.20 -3.78
C LYS A 285 7.36 -23.12 -2.37
N THR A 286 7.32 -21.90 -1.83
CA THR A 286 6.71 -21.63 -0.52
C THR A 286 5.29 -21.11 -0.68
N LEU A 287 4.36 -21.60 0.15
CA LEU A 287 2.98 -21.11 0.21
C LEU A 287 2.80 -20.10 1.34
N HIS A 288 2.18 -18.97 1.03
CA HIS A 288 1.84 -17.93 2.01
C HIS A 288 0.45 -18.11 2.63
N MET A 289 -0.41 -18.91 2.01
CA MET A 289 -1.77 -19.19 2.50
C MET A 289 -1.83 -20.52 3.24
N SER A 290 -2.73 -20.62 4.22
CA SER A 290 -2.93 -21.82 5.03
C SER A 290 -4.05 -22.74 4.53
N GLY A 291 -4.88 -22.28 3.58
CA GLY A 291 -6.01 -23.01 3.03
C GLY A 291 -6.74 -22.25 1.93
N LEU A 292 -7.47 -22.98 1.07
CA LEU A 292 -8.47 -22.40 0.16
C LEU A 292 -9.82 -22.30 0.89
N SER A 293 -10.59 -21.25 0.58
CA SER A 293 -11.93 -21.05 1.13
C SER A 293 -12.77 -20.18 0.21
N ARG A 294 -14.10 -20.23 0.37
CA ARG A 294 -15.04 -19.31 -0.30
C ARG A 294 -14.65 -17.85 -0.11
N THR A 295 -14.27 -17.48 1.11
CA THR A 295 -13.81 -16.12 1.44
C THR A 295 -12.53 -15.77 0.67
N LEU A 296 -11.58 -16.70 0.58
CA LEU A 296 -10.33 -16.49 -0.14
C LEU A 296 -10.54 -16.28 -1.65
N LEU A 297 -11.45 -17.07 -2.22
CA LEU A 297 -11.80 -17.03 -3.64
C LEU A 297 -12.83 -15.94 -3.97
N GLY A 298 -13.39 -15.29 -2.95
CA GLY A 298 -14.51 -14.36 -3.11
C GLY A 298 -15.74 -14.98 -3.79
N PHE A 299 -15.96 -16.26 -3.55
CA PHE A 299 -17.06 -17.07 -4.09
C PHE A 299 -18.14 -17.29 -3.02
N GLY A 300 -18.97 -16.27 -2.83
CA GLY A 300 -19.98 -16.24 -1.76
C GLY A 300 -21.09 -17.26 -1.96
N THR A 301 -21.73 -17.25 -3.13
CA THR A 301 -22.82 -18.17 -3.49
C THR A 301 -22.55 -18.79 -4.85
N SER A 302 -23.10 -19.97 -5.11
CA SER A 302 -22.94 -20.67 -6.40
C SER A 302 -23.64 -19.97 -7.58
N SER A 303 -24.45 -18.94 -7.31
CA SER A 303 -25.06 -18.07 -8.32
C SER A 303 -24.20 -16.85 -8.67
N ASP A 304 -23.10 -16.62 -7.94
CA ASP A 304 -22.20 -15.49 -8.16
C ASP A 304 -20.89 -15.95 -8.81
N TYR A 305 -20.32 -15.10 -9.66
CA TYR A 305 -18.96 -15.32 -10.14
C TYR A 305 -17.94 -14.97 -9.04
N PRO A 306 -16.83 -15.73 -8.93
CA PRO A 306 -15.71 -15.36 -8.08
C PRO A 306 -15.21 -13.97 -8.45
N THR A 307 -15.19 -13.11 -7.44
CA THR A 307 -14.56 -11.79 -7.51
C THR A 307 -13.59 -11.81 -6.37
N ALA A 308 -12.28 -11.86 -6.61
CA ALA A 308 -11.25 -11.98 -5.59
C ALA A 308 -11.36 -10.80 -4.61
N LYS A 309 -12.22 -10.95 -3.60
CA LYS A 309 -12.64 -9.93 -2.65
C LYS A 309 -11.79 -10.05 -1.40
N LEU A 310 -10.49 -9.87 -1.52
CA LEU A 310 -9.58 -9.73 -0.36
C LEU A 310 -8.47 -8.73 -0.71
N CYS A 311 -8.28 -7.61 -0.02
CA CYS A 311 -8.59 -7.23 1.37
C CYS A 311 -9.14 -5.79 1.44
#